data_AF-A0A7L3UZQ6-F1
#
_entry.id   AF-A0A7L3UZQ6-F1
#
_cell.length_a   1.000
_cell.length_b   1.000
_cell.length_c   1.000
_cell.angle_alpha   90.00
_cell.angle_beta   90.00
_cell.angle_gamma   90.00
#
_symmetry.space_group_name_H-M   'P 1'
#
loop_
_entity.id
_entity.type
_entity.pdbx_description
1 polymer ?
#
loop_
_entity_poly.entity_id
_entity_poly.type
_entity_poly.pdbx_seq_one_letter_code
_entity_poly.pdbx_strand_id
1 'polypeptide(L)'
;LPRDHPSVIKRRFTSVLVVSGLSPALVWLWKELTGVKADTPLPALLGLRLEGLVPATLLPLLLTMILFLGPLIQLSMDCPWRWLDGIRVALDPRVWALCLGDVRWLRNQVVAPLTEELVFRACMLPMLVPCTGPGPAVLACPLFFGVAHFHHVIEQLRFRHGSVGSIFMAAAFQFSYTAVFGAYTAFLFLRTGGFGGP
;
A
#
# COMPACT_ATOMS: atom_id res chain seq x y z
N LEU A 1 -0.41 -0.23 -26.67
CA LEU A 1 -1.67 0.43 -26.26
C LEU A 1 -1.37 1.40 -25.12
N PRO A 2 -2.04 2.56 -25.05
CA PRO A 2 -1.91 3.51 -23.94
C PRO A 2 -2.29 2.85 -22.60
N ARG A 3 -1.72 3.34 -21.49
CA ARG A 3 -1.97 2.84 -20.12
C ARG A 3 -3.44 2.82 -19.75
N ASP A 4 -4.20 3.80 -20.22
CA ASP A 4 -5.63 3.95 -19.91
C ASP A 4 -6.56 3.19 -20.86
N HIS A 5 -6.01 2.39 -21.77
CA HIS A 5 -6.83 1.54 -22.62
C HIS A 5 -7.54 0.46 -21.77
N PRO A 6 -8.85 0.25 -21.92
CA PRO A 6 -9.65 -0.60 -21.03
C PRO A 6 -9.16 -2.06 -20.96
N SER A 7 -8.64 -2.62 -22.05
CA SER A 7 -8.04 -3.96 -22.04
C SER A 7 -6.74 -4.05 -21.23
N VAL A 8 -5.93 -2.99 -21.21
CA VAL A 8 -4.70 -2.91 -20.41
C VAL A 8 -5.04 -2.80 -18.93
N ILE A 9 -6.05 -1.97 -18.59
CA ILE A 9 -6.56 -1.84 -17.22
C ILE A 9 -7.07 -3.19 -16.72
N LYS A 10 -7.95 -3.87 -17.48
CA LYS A 10 -8.47 -5.20 -17.09
C LYS A 10 -7.35 -6.22 -16.88
N ARG A 11 -6.40 -6.31 -17.82
CA ARG A 11 -5.27 -7.26 -17.71
C ARG A 11 -4.40 -6.98 -16.48
N ARG A 12 -4.07 -5.71 -16.22
CA ARG A 12 -3.28 -5.32 -15.03
C ARG A 12 -4.04 -5.63 -13.75
N PHE A 13 -5.34 -5.32 -13.72
CA PHE A 13 -6.19 -5.60 -12.56
C PHE A 13 -6.28 -7.10 -12.28
N THR A 14 -6.57 -7.92 -13.28
CA THR A 14 -6.60 -9.39 -13.15
C THR A 14 -5.23 -9.94 -12.73
N SER A 15 -4.15 -9.45 -13.33
CA SER A 15 -2.78 -9.89 -12.99
C SER A 15 -2.46 -9.59 -11.53
N VAL A 16 -2.79 -8.38 -11.05
CA VAL A 16 -2.58 -8.00 -9.65
C VAL A 16 -3.38 -8.91 -8.72
N LEU A 17 -4.67 -9.13 -8.99
CA LEU A 17 -5.50 -10.02 -8.17
C LEU A 17 -4.97 -11.47 -8.13
N VAL A 18 -4.52 -12.00 -9.27
CA VAL A 18 -3.95 -13.35 -9.33
C VAL A 18 -2.66 -13.43 -8.51
N VAL A 19 -1.73 -12.49 -8.70
CA VAL A 19 -0.46 -12.47 -7.95
C VAL A 19 -0.72 -12.29 -6.45
N SER A 20 -1.62 -11.39 -6.07
CA SER A 20 -2.03 -11.18 -4.69
C SER A 20 -2.67 -12.43 -4.07
N GLY A 21 -3.49 -13.18 -4.82
CA GLY A 21 -4.08 -14.43 -4.36
C GLY A 21 -3.06 -15.57 -4.21
N LEU A 22 -2.05 -15.63 -5.09
CA LEU A 22 -0.98 -16.63 -5.03
C LEU A 22 0.05 -16.33 -3.93
N SER A 23 0.23 -15.06 -3.55
CA SER A 23 1.28 -14.66 -2.60
C SER A 23 1.17 -15.34 -1.22
N PRO A 24 -0.01 -15.42 -0.57
CA PRO A 24 -0.17 -16.20 0.66
C PRO A 24 0.17 -17.68 0.52
N ALA A 25 -0.14 -18.29 -0.64
CA ALA A 25 0.19 -19.69 -0.91
C ALA A 25 1.71 -19.90 -1.03
N LEU A 26 2.43 -18.94 -1.62
CA LEU A 26 3.91 -18.95 -1.66
C LEU A 26 4.52 -18.81 -0.27
N VAL A 27 3.95 -17.95 0.59
CA VAL A 27 4.38 -17.81 1.99
C VAL A 27 4.16 -19.10 2.77
N TRP A 28 3.00 -19.75 2.56
CA TRP A 28 2.72 -21.05 3.15
C TRP A 28 3.74 -22.10 2.70
N LEU A 29 3.98 -22.22 1.39
CA LEU A 29 4.97 -23.16 0.85
C LEU A 29 6.38 -22.88 1.41
N TRP A 30 6.80 -21.62 1.45
CA TRP A 30 8.07 -21.22 2.04
C TRP A 30 8.16 -21.60 3.52
N LYS A 31 7.08 -21.43 4.29
CA LYS A 31 7.01 -21.83 5.71
C LYS A 31 7.24 -23.34 5.86
N GLU A 32 6.56 -24.16 5.05
CA GLU A 32 6.70 -25.63 5.08
C GLU A 32 8.11 -26.06 4.68
N LEU A 33 8.71 -25.44 3.65
CA LEU A 33 10.03 -25.82 3.14
C LEU A 33 11.18 -25.41 4.04
N THR A 34 11.08 -24.28 4.72
CA THR A 34 12.17 -23.74 5.56
C THR A 34 12.11 -24.23 7.00
N GLY A 35 10.99 -24.81 7.43
CA GLY A 35 10.83 -25.31 8.80
C GLY A 35 11.00 -24.22 9.87
N VAL A 36 10.89 -22.95 9.50
CA VAL A 36 10.93 -21.83 10.45
C VAL A 36 9.77 -22.03 11.41
N LYS A 37 10.10 -22.38 12.66
CA LYS A 37 9.19 -22.63 13.80
C LYS A 37 8.50 -21.35 14.25
N ALA A 38 7.76 -20.72 13.36
CA ALA A 38 6.65 -19.90 13.74
C ALA A 38 5.50 -20.88 14.03
N ASP A 39 5.33 -21.26 15.31
CA ASP A 39 4.09 -21.90 15.81
C ASP A 39 2.84 -21.04 15.51
N THR A 40 3.06 -19.83 14.99
CA THR A 40 2.08 -18.91 14.46
C THR A 40 1.36 -19.46 13.21
N PRO A 41 0.02 -19.52 13.22
CA PRO A 41 -0.75 -19.94 12.06
C PRO A 41 -0.61 -18.93 10.91
N LEU A 42 -0.79 -19.38 9.66
CA LEU A 42 -0.63 -18.54 8.46
C LEU A 42 -1.42 -17.21 8.53
N PRO A 43 -2.70 -17.16 8.97
CA PRO A 43 -3.43 -15.90 9.08
C PRO A 43 -2.73 -14.90 10.02
N ALA A 44 -2.20 -15.37 11.14
CA ALA A 44 -1.48 -14.52 12.07
C ALA A 44 -0.14 -14.03 11.51
N LEU A 45 0.53 -14.82 10.67
CA LEU A 45 1.73 -14.40 9.93
C LEU A 45 1.41 -13.29 8.91
N LEU A 46 0.26 -13.40 8.25
CA LEU A 46 -0.25 -12.40 7.31
C LEU A 46 -0.84 -11.16 8.02
N GLY A 47 -0.84 -11.12 9.35
CA GLY A 47 -1.42 -10.04 10.15
C GLY A 47 -2.95 -10.07 10.26
N LEU A 48 -3.60 -11.13 9.81
CA LEU A 48 -5.05 -11.34 9.95
C LEU A 48 -5.37 -11.81 11.38
N ARG A 49 -5.35 -10.85 12.31
CA ARG A 49 -5.67 -11.07 13.74
C ARG A 49 -6.82 -10.15 14.15
N LEU A 50 -7.78 -10.70 14.88
CA LEU A 50 -8.88 -9.93 15.48
C LEU A 50 -8.47 -9.34 16.84
N GLU A 51 -7.54 -9.99 17.53
CA GLU A 51 -6.98 -9.53 18.80
C GLU A 51 -6.26 -8.19 18.59
N GLY A 52 -6.67 -7.17 19.34
CA GLY A 52 -6.05 -5.85 19.24
C GLY A 52 -6.30 -5.14 17.91
N LEU A 53 -7.31 -5.53 17.12
CA LEU A 53 -7.62 -4.88 15.84
C LEU A 53 -7.86 -3.37 16.00
N VAL A 54 -8.61 -2.96 17.03
CA VAL A 54 -8.91 -1.55 17.31
C VAL A 54 -7.63 -0.72 17.50
N PRO A 55 -6.72 -1.03 18.45
CA PRO A 55 -5.46 -0.28 18.57
C PRO A 55 -4.54 -0.49 17.36
N ALA A 56 -4.55 -1.65 16.71
CA ALA A 56 -3.77 -1.93 15.52
C ALA A 56 -4.19 -1.11 14.30
N THR A 57 -5.41 -0.56 14.27
CA THR A 57 -5.89 0.33 13.20
C THR A 57 -5.89 1.80 13.63
N LEU A 58 -6.39 2.13 14.83
CA LEU A 58 -6.52 3.51 15.27
C LEU A 58 -5.16 4.19 15.50
N LEU A 59 -4.18 3.48 16.08
CA LEU A 59 -2.88 4.08 16.37
C LEU A 59 -2.08 4.36 15.09
N PRO A 60 -1.94 3.43 14.13
CA PRO A 60 -1.39 3.72 12.82
C PRO A 60 -2.09 4.86 12.08
N LEU A 61 -3.43 4.87 12.10
CA LEU A 61 -4.19 5.94 11.46
C LEU A 61 -3.88 7.29 12.08
N LEU A 62 -3.91 7.41 13.42
CA LEU A 62 -3.59 8.66 14.11
C LEU A 62 -2.16 9.12 13.81
N LEU A 63 -1.18 8.21 13.87
CA LEU A 63 0.22 8.52 13.57
C LEU A 63 0.39 8.99 12.11
N THR A 64 -0.34 8.37 11.18
CA THR A 64 -0.33 8.75 9.76
C THR A 64 -0.97 10.12 9.56
N MET A 65 -2.09 10.40 10.23
CA MET A 65 -2.73 11.72 10.21
C MET A 65 -1.83 12.82 10.78
N ILE A 66 -1.05 12.52 11.83
CA ILE A 66 -0.04 13.44 12.37
C ILE A 66 1.09 13.68 11.36
N LEU A 67 1.60 12.60 10.73
CA LEU A 67 2.64 12.69 9.71
C LEU A 67 2.19 13.54 8.51
N PHE A 68 0.92 13.45 8.13
CA PHE A 68 0.30 14.18 7.03
C PHE A 68 -0.53 15.39 7.47
N LEU A 69 -0.28 15.93 8.66
CA LEU A 69 -1.06 17.04 9.20
C LEU A 69 -0.98 18.29 8.29
N GLY A 70 0.18 18.57 7.69
CA GLY A 70 0.36 19.67 6.75
C GLY A 70 -0.59 19.58 5.54
N PRO A 71 -0.51 18.51 4.73
CA PRO A 71 -1.47 18.28 3.63
C PRO A 71 -2.94 18.28 4.05
N LEU A 72 -3.26 17.77 5.25
CA LEU A 72 -4.64 17.76 5.77
C LEU A 72 -5.13 19.19 6.09
N ILE A 73 -4.28 20.02 6.71
CA ILE A 73 -4.58 21.43 6.96
C ILE A 73 -4.74 22.15 5.63
N GLN A 74 -3.84 21.94 4.67
CA GLN A 74 -3.93 22.58 3.36
C GLN A 74 -5.22 22.19 2.63
N LEU A 75 -5.57 20.89 2.61
CA LEU A 75 -6.84 20.41 2.07
C LEU A 75 -8.03 21.08 2.74
N SER A 76 -7.97 21.33 4.05
CA SER A 76 -9.03 22.01 4.76
C SER A 76 -9.14 23.51 4.44
N MET A 77 -8.02 24.16 4.14
CA MET A 77 -7.98 25.58 3.79
C MET A 77 -8.41 25.82 2.34
N ASP A 78 -8.07 24.90 1.44
CA ASP A 78 -8.41 24.96 0.01
C ASP A 78 -9.85 24.56 -0.27
N CYS A 79 -10.55 23.94 0.69
CA CYS A 79 -11.93 23.50 0.53
C CYS A 79 -12.91 24.69 0.67
N PRO A 80 -13.68 25.05 -0.38
CA PRO A 80 -14.60 26.19 -0.33
C PRO A 80 -15.85 25.95 0.54
N TRP A 81 -16.05 24.72 1.03
CA TRP A 81 -17.19 24.32 1.84
C TRP A 81 -16.89 24.42 3.34
N ARG A 82 -17.92 24.64 4.17
CA ARG A 82 -17.73 24.56 5.63
C ARG A 82 -17.38 23.10 5.96
N TRP A 83 -16.52 22.86 6.95
CA TRP A 83 -16.14 21.51 7.41
C TRP A 83 -17.34 20.54 7.55
N LEU A 84 -18.51 21.05 7.93
CA LEU A 84 -19.75 20.28 8.05
C LEU A 84 -20.23 19.67 6.72
N ASP A 85 -20.00 20.32 5.58
CA ASP A 85 -20.40 19.81 4.27
C ASP A 85 -19.52 18.62 3.86
N GLY A 86 -18.22 18.66 4.20
CA GLY A 86 -17.33 17.50 4.03
C GLY A 86 -17.79 16.29 4.85
N ILE A 87 -18.21 16.52 6.10
CA ILE A 87 -18.79 15.46 6.95
C ILE A 87 -20.09 14.94 6.35
N ARG A 88 -20.97 15.81 5.82
CA ARG A 88 -22.21 15.38 5.16
C ARG A 88 -21.95 14.51 3.94
N VAL A 89 -20.99 14.88 3.10
CA VAL A 89 -20.58 14.08 1.93
C VAL A 89 -20.00 12.73 2.38
N ALA A 90 -19.15 12.73 3.41
CA ALA A 90 -18.57 11.50 3.96
C ALA A 90 -19.63 10.56 4.56
N LEU A 91 -20.77 11.07 5.01
CA LEU A 91 -21.88 10.30 5.55
C LEU A 91 -22.98 9.99 4.52
N ASP A 92 -22.93 10.53 3.31
CA ASP A 92 -23.96 10.33 2.28
C ASP A 92 -23.81 8.96 1.59
N PRO A 93 -24.74 8.01 1.79
CA PRO A 93 -24.65 6.69 1.18
C PRO A 93 -24.69 6.72 -0.35
N ARG A 94 -25.30 7.75 -0.95
CA ARG A 94 -25.40 7.88 -2.41
C ARG A 94 -24.04 8.15 -3.03
N VAL A 95 -23.23 8.98 -2.38
CA VAL A 95 -21.86 9.27 -2.81
C VAL A 95 -21.03 7.99 -2.78
N TRP A 96 -21.11 7.23 -1.68
CA TRP A 96 -20.43 5.94 -1.58
C TRP A 96 -20.90 4.92 -2.62
N ALA A 97 -22.20 4.85 -2.92
CA ALA A 97 -22.72 3.98 -3.97
C ALA A 97 -22.15 4.34 -5.35
N LEU A 98 -22.02 5.63 -5.66
CA LEU A 98 -21.38 6.11 -6.90
C LEU A 98 -19.89 5.76 -6.92
N CYS A 99 -19.17 5.98 -5.82
CA CYS A 99 -17.76 5.62 -5.68
C CYS A 99 -17.51 4.12 -5.87
N LEU A 100 -18.34 3.28 -5.24
CA LEU A 100 -18.25 1.81 -5.36
C LEU A 100 -18.62 1.33 -6.77
N GLY A 101 -19.44 2.08 -7.51
CA GLY A 101 -19.74 1.83 -8.92
C GLY A 101 -18.60 2.20 -9.88
N ASP A 102 -17.66 3.06 -9.46
CA ASP A 102 -16.52 3.46 -10.29
C ASP A 102 -15.31 2.52 -10.09
N VAL A 103 -15.01 1.76 -11.14
CA VAL A 103 -13.87 0.83 -11.17
C VAL A 103 -12.53 1.54 -10.94
N ARG A 104 -12.37 2.80 -11.38
CA ARG A 104 -11.14 3.57 -11.15
C ARG A 104 -11.00 3.95 -9.68
N TRP A 105 -12.11 4.36 -9.06
CA TRP A 105 -12.15 4.64 -7.63
C TRP A 105 -11.83 3.38 -6.83
N LEU A 106 -12.50 2.26 -7.12
CA LEU A 106 -12.26 0.97 -6.45
C LEU A 106 -10.80 0.53 -6.60
N ARG A 107 -10.22 0.67 -7.80
CA ARG A 107 -8.81 0.36 -8.03
C ARG A 107 -7.89 1.21 -7.14
N ASN A 108 -8.11 2.52 -7.10
CA ASN A 108 -7.20 3.46 -6.45
C ASN A 108 -7.34 3.44 -4.92
N GLN A 109 -8.57 3.28 -4.41
CA GLN A 109 -8.88 3.46 -2.98
C GLN A 109 -8.97 2.15 -2.21
N VAL A 110 -9.20 1.02 -2.90
CA VAL A 110 -9.40 -0.28 -2.24
C VAL A 110 -8.39 -1.30 -2.73
N VAL A 111 -8.40 -1.58 -4.03
CA VAL A 111 -7.62 -2.72 -4.57
C VAL A 111 -6.13 -2.46 -4.50
N ALA A 112 -5.64 -1.29 -4.95
CA ALA A 112 -4.23 -0.98 -4.88
C ALA A 112 -3.71 -1.03 -3.44
N PRO A 113 -4.27 -0.27 -2.46
CA PRO A 113 -3.82 -0.34 -1.08
C PRO A 113 -3.83 -1.76 -0.50
N LEU A 114 -4.94 -2.50 -0.66
CA LEU A 114 -5.03 -3.87 -0.15
C LEU A 114 -3.99 -4.82 -0.76
N THR A 115 -3.76 -4.72 -2.06
CA THR A 115 -2.78 -5.59 -2.74
C THR A 115 -1.36 -5.24 -2.36
N GLU A 116 -1.07 -3.97 -2.09
CA GLU A 116 0.24 -3.49 -1.65
C GLU A 116 0.52 -3.96 -0.21
N GLU A 117 -0.44 -3.79 0.70
CA GLU A 117 -0.36 -4.29 2.07
C GLU A 117 -0.20 -5.81 2.10
N LEU A 118 -0.96 -6.55 1.27
CA LEU A 118 -0.89 -8.00 1.22
C LEU A 118 0.45 -8.52 0.69
N VAL A 119 0.89 -8.04 -0.48
CA VAL A 119 2.06 -8.60 -1.15
C VAL A 119 3.35 -8.16 -0.46
N PHE A 120 3.50 -6.86 -0.18
CA PHE A 120 4.76 -6.35 0.33
C PHE A 120 4.86 -6.49 1.85
N ARG A 121 3.77 -6.24 2.59
CA ARG A 121 3.79 -6.31 4.06
C ARG A 121 3.44 -7.69 4.57
N ALA A 122 2.25 -8.20 4.27
CA ALA A 122 1.81 -9.48 4.87
C ALA A 122 2.59 -10.68 4.33
N CYS A 123 3.03 -10.66 3.07
CA CYS A 123 3.73 -11.79 2.47
C CYS A 123 5.25 -11.64 2.52
N MET A 124 5.80 -10.56 1.96
CA MET A 124 7.25 -10.43 1.79
C MET A 124 7.99 -10.12 3.10
N LEU A 125 7.45 -9.26 3.96
CA LEU A 125 8.13 -8.86 5.20
C LEU A 125 8.35 -10.04 6.18
N PRO A 126 7.38 -10.94 6.45
CA PRO A 126 7.62 -12.11 7.30
C PRO A 126 8.63 -13.10 6.74
N MET A 127 8.83 -13.15 5.42
CA MET A 127 9.90 -13.95 4.81
C MET A 127 11.28 -13.29 4.97
N LEU A 128 11.35 -11.96 4.95
CA LEU A 128 12.60 -11.21 5.11
C LEU A 128 13.11 -11.19 6.56
N VAL A 129 12.22 -11.08 7.54
CA VAL A 129 12.57 -10.92 8.96
C VAL A 129 13.48 -12.06 9.48
N PRO A 130 13.21 -13.35 9.21
CA PRO A 130 14.10 -14.43 9.66
C PRO A 130 15.46 -14.45 8.95
N CYS A 131 15.55 -13.88 7.74
CA CYS A 131 16.79 -13.87 6.95
C CYS A 131 17.72 -12.71 7.33
N THR A 132 17.18 -11.53 7.64
CA THR A 132 17.97 -10.30 7.81
C THR A 132 17.78 -9.62 9.17
N GLY A 133 16.83 -10.10 9.99
CA GLY A 133 16.42 -9.46 11.22
C GLY A 133 15.39 -8.33 10.99
N PRO A 134 14.66 -7.91 12.04
CA PRO A 134 13.53 -6.99 11.91
C PRO A 134 13.92 -5.60 11.41
N GLY A 135 15.04 -5.03 11.88
CA GLY A 135 15.49 -3.69 11.47
C GLY A 135 15.83 -3.62 9.96
N PRO A 136 16.76 -4.46 9.47
CA PRO A 136 17.07 -4.51 8.04
C PRO A 136 15.87 -4.89 7.17
N ALA A 137 15.00 -5.79 7.62
CA ALA A 137 13.79 -6.18 6.89
C ALA A 137 12.83 -4.98 6.69
N VAL A 138 12.62 -4.15 7.73
CA VAL A 138 11.80 -2.93 7.65
C VAL A 138 12.34 -1.94 6.63
N LEU A 139 13.66 -1.84 6.48
CA LEU A 139 14.29 -0.94 5.51
C LEU A 139 14.33 -1.53 4.10
N ALA A 140 14.57 -2.84 3.96
CA ALA A 140 14.75 -3.51 2.67
C ALA A 140 13.42 -3.78 1.95
N CYS A 141 12.39 -4.22 2.68
CA CYS A 141 11.06 -4.51 2.15
C CYS A 141 10.49 -3.40 1.25
N PRO A 142 10.43 -2.13 1.69
CA PRO A 142 9.86 -1.05 0.88
C PRO A 142 10.73 -0.65 -0.33
N LEU A 143 12.00 -1.05 -0.39
CA LEU A 143 12.82 -0.81 -1.59
C LEU A 143 12.33 -1.64 -2.77
N PHE A 144 11.89 -2.88 -2.55
CA PHE A 144 11.27 -3.71 -3.61
C PHE A 144 9.98 -3.06 -4.13
N PHE A 145 9.19 -2.46 -3.24
CA PHE A 145 8.00 -1.69 -3.60
C PHE A 145 8.37 -0.45 -4.44
N GLY A 146 9.37 0.32 -4.02
CA GLY A 146 9.84 1.49 -4.76
C GLY A 146 10.38 1.13 -6.14
N VAL A 147 11.16 0.05 -6.27
CA VAL A 147 11.71 -0.43 -7.55
C VAL A 147 10.60 -0.85 -8.51
N ALA A 148 9.52 -1.45 -8.01
CA ALA A 148 8.37 -1.82 -8.85
C ALA A 148 7.76 -0.62 -9.59
N HIS A 149 7.93 0.61 -9.07
CA HIS A 149 7.43 1.85 -9.69
C HIS A 149 8.36 2.43 -10.77
N PHE A 150 9.57 1.90 -10.96
CA PHE A 150 10.49 2.37 -12.01
C PHE A 150 9.93 2.20 -13.42
N HIS A 151 8.96 1.31 -13.61
CA HIS A 151 8.25 1.18 -14.88
C HIS A 151 7.56 2.49 -15.32
N HIS A 152 7.17 3.37 -14.39
CA HIS A 152 6.65 4.70 -14.69
C HIS A 152 7.71 5.63 -15.28
N VAL A 153 8.94 5.54 -14.79
CA VAL A 153 10.08 6.33 -15.28
C VAL A 153 10.37 5.96 -16.73
N ILE A 154 10.42 4.66 -17.02
CA ILE A 154 10.61 4.13 -18.38
C ILE A 154 9.49 4.61 -19.31
N GLU A 155 8.24 4.60 -18.84
CA GLU A 155 7.09 5.08 -19.60
C GLU A 155 7.20 6.59 -19.91
N GLN A 156 7.53 7.42 -18.92
CA GLN A 156 7.68 8.87 -19.09
C GLN A 156 8.83 9.22 -20.04
N LEU A 157 9.97 8.54 -19.94
CA LEU A 157 11.11 8.71 -20.86
C LEU A 157 10.72 8.30 -22.29
N ARG A 158 9.99 7.19 -22.44
CA ARG A 158 9.56 6.68 -23.76
C ARG A 158 8.61 7.63 -24.47
N PHE A 159 7.68 8.25 -23.74
CA PHE A 159 6.67 9.15 -24.30
C PHE A 159 7.08 10.64 -24.24
N ARG A 160 8.31 10.95 -23.78
CA ARG A 160 8.85 12.32 -23.65
C ARG A 160 7.94 13.27 -22.85
N HIS A 161 7.36 12.80 -21.75
CA HIS A 161 6.49 13.61 -20.86
C HIS A 161 7.27 14.58 -19.94
N GLY A 162 8.31 15.24 -20.45
CA GLY A 162 9.14 16.16 -19.68
C GLY A 162 10.63 16.09 -20.05
N SER A 163 11.44 16.92 -19.40
CA SER A 163 12.89 16.82 -19.53
C SER A 163 13.40 15.59 -18.78
N VAL A 164 14.51 15.03 -19.23
CA VAL A 164 15.14 13.87 -18.56
C VAL A 164 15.42 14.20 -17.09
N GLY A 165 15.93 15.41 -16.82
CA GLY A 165 16.18 15.88 -15.46
C GLY A 165 14.91 15.92 -14.59
N SER A 166 13.79 16.44 -15.10
CA SER A 166 12.55 16.51 -14.32
C SER A 166 11.97 15.12 -14.04
N ILE A 167 12.06 14.20 -15.00
CA ILE A 167 11.61 12.80 -14.85
C ILE A 167 12.42 12.09 -13.76
N PHE A 168 13.76 12.22 -13.78
CA PHE A 168 14.60 11.61 -12.76
C PHE A 168 14.40 12.22 -11.37
N MET A 169 14.23 13.54 -11.27
CA MET A 169 13.95 14.21 -9.99
C MET A 169 12.62 13.76 -9.39
N ALA A 170 11.56 13.69 -10.21
CA ALA A 170 10.26 13.18 -9.79
C ALA A 170 10.35 11.71 -9.34
N ALA A 171 11.07 10.88 -10.09
CA ALA A 171 11.30 9.48 -9.76
C ALA A 171 12.07 9.30 -8.44
N ALA A 172 13.13 10.07 -8.23
CA ALA A 172 13.92 10.03 -7.01
C ALA A 172 13.09 10.46 -5.79
N PHE A 173 12.29 11.52 -5.93
CA PHE A 173 11.37 11.96 -4.88
C PHE A 173 10.32 10.90 -4.57
N GLN A 174 9.64 10.37 -5.60
CA GLN A 174 8.64 9.33 -5.44
C GLN A 174 9.22 8.07 -4.79
N PHE A 175 10.39 7.61 -5.25
CA PHE A 175 11.07 6.45 -4.68
C PHE A 175 11.44 6.68 -3.22
N SER A 176 12.05 7.82 -2.90
CA SER A 176 12.47 8.13 -1.53
C SER A 176 11.28 8.23 -0.59
N TYR A 177 10.23 8.95 -1.00
CA TYR A 177 9.01 9.11 -0.23
C TYR A 177 8.30 7.77 0.00
N THR A 178 8.11 6.96 -1.06
CA THR A 178 7.49 5.64 -0.95
C THR A 178 8.34 4.66 -0.14
N ALA A 179 9.68 4.74 -0.20
CA ALA A 179 10.56 3.93 0.62
C ALA A 179 10.44 4.27 2.11
N VAL A 180 10.46 5.56 2.46
CA VAL A 180 10.33 6.03 3.86
C VAL A 180 8.95 5.69 4.42
N PHE A 181 7.88 5.99 3.66
CA PHE A 181 6.52 5.65 4.08
C PHE A 181 6.35 4.12 4.19
N GLY A 182 6.91 3.36 3.24
CA GLY A 182 6.92 1.91 3.26
C GLY A 182 7.65 1.33 4.49
N ALA A 183 8.76 1.95 4.92
CA ALA A 183 9.48 1.55 6.13
C ALA A 183 8.66 1.86 7.39
N TYR A 184 8.03 3.03 7.46
CA TYR A 184 7.14 3.41 8.56
C TYR A 184 5.99 2.40 8.73
N THR A 185 5.32 2.07 7.64
CA THR A 185 4.19 1.13 7.61
C THR A 185 4.64 -0.32 7.90
N ALA A 186 5.81 -0.75 7.41
CA ALA A 186 6.42 -2.03 7.77
C ALA A 186 6.77 -2.12 9.27
N PHE A 187 7.31 -1.04 9.85
CA PHE A 187 7.57 -0.95 11.28
C PHE A 187 6.28 -1.10 12.10
N LEU A 188 5.22 -0.40 11.71
CA LEU A 188 3.92 -0.52 12.38
C LEU A 188 3.37 -1.94 12.30
N PHE A 189 3.41 -2.58 11.13
CA PHE A 189 2.98 -3.97 10.95
C PHE A 189 3.70 -4.93 11.90
N LEU A 190 5.02 -4.80 12.06
CA LEU A 190 5.77 -5.64 13.01
C LEU A 190 5.44 -5.35 14.48
N ARG A 191 5.00 -4.14 14.80
CA ARG A 191 4.64 -3.74 16.17
C ARG A 191 3.21 -4.10 16.55
N THR A 192 2.27 -4.00 15.62
CA THR A 192 0.85 -4.25 15.86
C THR A 192 0.44 -5.67 15.49
N GLY A 193 1.19 -6.33 14.59
CA GLY A 193 0.84 -7.65 14.06
C GLY A 193 -0.49 -7.68 13.31
N GLY A 194 -1.00 -6.51 12.91
CA GLY A 194 -2.30 -6.33 12.29
C GLY A 194 -2.18 -5.90 10.83
N PHE A 195 -2.98 -6.53 9.97
CA PHE A 195 -3.12 -6.22 8.55
C PHE A 195 -3.79 -4.85 8.30
N GLY A 196 -4.61 -4.38 9.25
CA GLY A 196 -5.24 -3.07 9.22
C GLY A 196 -4.30 -1.91 9.55
N GLY A 197 -3.03 -2.03 9.15
CA GLY A 197 -2.08 -0.91 9.10
C GLY A 197 -2.59 0.23 8.21
N PRO A 198 -1.88 1.37 8.21
CA PRO A 198 -2.47 2.68 7.91
C PRO A 198 -3.03 2.84 6.49
#